data_AF-A0A0P0V6W8-F1
#
_entry.id   AF-A0A0P0V6W8-F1
#
_cell.length_a   1.000
_cell.length_b   1.000
_cell.length_c   1.000
_cell.angle_alpha   90.00
_cell.angle_beta   90.00
_cell.angle_gamma   90.00
#
_symmetry.space_group_name_H-M   'P 1'
#
loop_
_entity.id
_entity.type
_entity.pdbx_description
1 polymer ?
#
loop_
_entity_poly.entity_id
_entity_poly.type
_entity_poly.pdbx_seq_one_letter_code
_entity_poly.pdbx_strand_id
1 'polypeptide(L)'
;MRPSPALAGGGRTVANLLSATEWMLPSPATQVHTISVLPSHSPPSPPHHFAFSNLTTAPKRNGGKGEEEGRPRFEVVRDDLLHPLANGNKARKLDALLPLLRRRGATDVVTCGGCQSAHAAATGVIRLVEYLYNLSSFHKHENVHVVVDAGTGTTAVGLALGAVCLGLHWRVTAVMLADTLERYKEREKSLISDFKKLCHNNYHEMVGENDIGDSLVEWVERFSPRRFGKVLNGEIALCRQIAQQTGILLDPMYTLAGWEQAVDLCVGDSRTKVVMIHTGGTLGFCGLAQRYSSHFTSDEQT
;
A
#
# COMPACT_ATOMS: atom_id res chain seq x y z
N MET A 1 -19.48 -21.86 29.36
CA MET A 1 -19.52 -21.60 27.91
C MET A 1 -20.53 -20.48 27.67
N ARG A 2 -20.10 -19.32 27.14
CA ARG A 2 -21.06 -18.33 26.63
C ARG A 2 -21.54 -18.81 25.25
N PRO A 3 -22.82 -18.60 24.89
CA PRO A 3 -23.34 -19.08 23.62
C PRO A 3 -22.64 -18.37 22.47
N SER A 4 -22.25 -19.12 21.45
CA SER A 4 -21.92 -18.57 20.13
C SER A 4 -23.10 -17.71 19.66
N PRO A 5 -22.89 -16.49 19.13
CA PRO A 5 -24.01 -15.72 18.63
C PRO A 5 -24.61 -16.49 17.45
N ALA A 6 -25.86 -16.92 17.61
CA ALA A 6 -26.69 -17.36 16.51
C ALA A 6 -26.93 -16.13 15.62
N LEU A 7 -26.22 -16.07 14.49
CA LEU A 7 -26.38 -15.01 13.50
C LEU A 7 -27.63 -15.31 12.66
N ALA A 8 -28.65 -14.47 12.83
CA ALA A 8 -29.90 -14.53 12.10
C ALA A 8 -29.71 -14.18 10.61
N GLY A 9 -30.13 -15.09 9.73
CA GLY A 9 -30.78 -14.94 8.41
C GLY A 9 -30.64 -13.71 7.49
N GLY A 10 -29.61 -12.87 7.57
CA GLY A 10 -29.38 -11.78 6.62
C GLY A 10 -28.05 -11.94 5.85
N GLY A 11 -28.06 -11.74 4.53
CA GLY A 11 -26.87 -11.85 3.67
C GLY A 11 -25.67 -11.07 4.21
N ARG A 12 -24.45 -11.64 4.10
CA ARG A 12 -23.23 -11.00 4.60
C ARG A 12 -22.64 -10.09 3.51
N THR A 13 -22.79 -8.77 3.65
CA THR A 13 -22.10 -7.74 2.86
C THR A 13 -20.70 -7.42 3.43
N VAL A 14 -19.86 -6.68 2.70
CA VAL A 14 -18.55 -6.19 3.24
C VAL A 14 -18.76 -5.39 4.51
N ALA A 15 -19.78 -4.54 4.54
CA ALA A 15 -20.15 -3.76 5.72
C ALA A 15 -20.48 -4.66 6.92
N ASN A 16 -21.18 -5.78 6.71
CA ASN A 16 -21.44 -6.76 7.76
C ASN A 16 -20.16 -7.45 8.25
N LEU A 17 -19.23 -7.77 7.33
CA LEU A 17 -17.93 -8.33 7.70
C LEU A 17 -17.12 -7.35 8.56
N LEU A 18 -17.02 -6.09 8.13
CA LEU A 18 -16.21 -5.07 8.81
C LEU A 18 -16.82 -4.65 10.15
N SER A 19 -18.14 -4.54 10.25
CA SER A 19 -18.85 -4.20 11.50
C SER A 19 -18.85 -5.34 12.53
N ALA A 20 -18.89 -6.61 12.08
CA ALA A 20 -18.80 -7.77 12.97
C ALA A 20 -17.37 -8.09 13.41
N THR A 21 -16.35 -7.47 12.78
CA THR A 21 -14.95 -7.69 13.11
C THR A 21 -14.55 -6.84 14.33
N GLU A 22 -13.96 -7.50 15.33
CA GLU A 22 -13.28 -6.81 16.42
C GLU A 22 -11.91 -6.34 15.94
N TRP A 23 -11.58 -5.07 16.19
CA TRP A 23 -10.38 -4.42 15.69
C TRP A 23 -9.40 -4.10 16.83
N MET A 24 -8.10 -4.25 16.57
CA MET A 24 -7.06 -3.82 17.49
C MET A 24 -6.90 -2.29 17.45
N LEU A 25 -6.93 -1.71 16.25
CA LEU A 25 -6.76 -0.29 16.02
C LEU A 25 -8.12 0.42 16.18
N PRO A 26 -8.17 1.52 16.96
CA PRO A 26 -9.41 2.25 17.20
C PRO A 26 -9.97 2.89 15.91
N SER A 27 -9.11 3.18 14.93
CA SER A 27 -9.49 3.76 13.64
C SER A 27 -8.59 3.20 12.53
N PRO A 28 -9.12 2.98 11.30
CA PRO A 28 -8.31 2.64 10.13
C PRO A 28 -7.59 3.85 9.52
N ALA A 29 -7.84 5.05 10.06
CA ALA A 29 -7.45 6.32 9.47
C ALA A 29 -5.94 6.45 9.29
N THR A 30 -5.58 7.02 8.16
CA THR A 30 -4.20 7.32 7.76
C THR A 30 -4.20 8.62 6.95
N GLN A 31 -3.07 9.32 7.00
CA GLN A 31 -2.89 10.58 6.29
C GLN A 31 -2.74 10.31 4.78
N VAL A 32 -3.23 11.22 3.96
CA VAL A 32 -3.05 11.17 2.50
C VAL A 32 -2.31 12.42 2.07
N HIS A 33 -1.15 12.25 1.45
CA HIS A 33 -0.34 13.34 0.92
C HIS A 33 -0.52 13.43 -0.59
N THR A 34 -0.60 14.63 -1.17
CA THR A 34 -0.63 14.83 -2.61
C THR A 34 0.73 15.32 -3.08
N ILE A 35 1.34 14.57 -4.01
CA ILE A 35 2.66 14.84 -4.54
C ILE A 35 2.54 15.29 -6.00
N SER A 36 3.10 16.46 -6.31
CA SER A 36 3.26 16.91 -7.70
C SER A 36 4.59 16.42 -8.26
N VAL A 37 4.60 16.01 -9.53
CA VAL A 37 5.79 15.60 -10.27
C VAL A 37 6.15 16.69 -11.28
N LEU A 38 7.41 17.13 -11.26
CA LEU A 38 7.96 18.17 -12.14
C LEU A 38 9.15 17.63 -12.91
N PRO A 39 9.35 17.99 -14.19
CA PRO A 39 10.60 17.73 -14.88
C PRO A 39 11.77 18.40 -14.14
N SER A 40 12.88 17.69 -13.99
CA SER A 40 14.12 18.19 -13.42
C SER A 40 15.01 18.78 -14.52
N HIS A 41 15.51 20.01 -14.31
CA HIS A 41 16.41 20.70 -15.24
C HIS A 41 17.90 20.41 -14.99
N SER A 42 18.24 19.49 -14.08
CA SER A 42 19.63 19.13 -13.76
C SER A 42 20.28 18.27 -14.85
N PRO A 43 21.61 18.39 -15.11
CA PRO A 43 22.33 17.58 -16.10
C PRO A 43 22.31 16.07 -15.76
N PRO A 44 22.53 15.18 -16.75
CA PRO A 44 22.08 13.80 -16.69
C PRO A 44 22.90 12.94 -15.72
N SER A 45 22.21 12.39 -14.72
CA SER A 45 22.56 11.10 -14.14
C SER A 45 21.32 10.20 -14.21
N PRO A 46 21.34 9.09 -14.97
CA PRO A 46 20.23 8.14 -14.98
C PRO A 46 20.00 7.57 -13.58
N PRO A 47 18.75 7.21 -13.18
CA PRO A 47 17.55 7.10 -14.02
C PRO A 47 16.50 8.22 -13.90
N HIS A 48 16.64 9.25 -13.04
CA HIS A 48 15.46 10.06 -12.65
C HIS A 48 15.59 11.56 -12.92
N HIS A 49 14.77 12.01 -13.89
CA HIS A 49 14.61 13.40 -14.32
C HIS A 49 13.43 14.11 -13.65
N PHE A 50 13.05 13.74 -12.43
CA PHE A 50 11.90 14.34 -11.74
C PHE A 50 12.28 15.02 -10.43
N ALA A 51 11.64 16.16 -10.17
CA ALA A 51 11.58 16.83 -8.89
C ALA A 51 10.17 16.70 -8.31
N PHE A 52 10.07 16.63 -6.99
CA PHE A 52 8.81 16.42 -6.30
C PHE A 52 8.46 17.60 -5.40
N SER A 53 7.17 17.84 -5.20
CA SER A 53 6.69 18.77 -4.17
C SER A 53 5.50 18.17 -3.45
N ASN A 54 5.48 18.28 -2.12
CA ASN A 54 4.37 17.82 -1.31
C ASN A 54 3.35 18.96 -1.12
N LEU A 55 2.27 18.91 -1.92
CA LEU A 55 1.22 19.92 -1.93
C LEU A 55 0.38 19.92 -0.65
N THR A 56 0.38 18.82 0.12
CA THR A 56 -0.34 18.74 1.39
C THR A 56 0.31 19.56 2.49
N THR A 57 1.64 19.65 2.49
CA THR A 57 2.41 20.38 3.51
C THR A 57 2.95 21.72 3.01
N ALA A 58 2.88 21.99 1.70
CA ALA A 58 3.34 23.25 1.14
C ALA A 58 2.51 24.44 1.68
N PRO A 59 3.14 25.59 1.97
CA PRO A 59 2.40 26.79 2.34
C PRO A 59 1.48 27.20 1.18
N LYS A 60 0.19 27.43 1.46
CA LYS A 60 -0.74 27.97 0.45
C LYS A 60 -0.23 29.33 -0.02
N ARG A 61 0.38 29.41 -1.21
CA ARG A 61 0.73 30.69 -1.83
C ARG A 61 -0.56 31.38 -2.28
N ASN A 62 -0.82 32.57 -1.73
CA ASN A 62 -1.86 33.46 -2.25
C ASN A 62 -1.44 33.97 -3.63
N GLY A 63 -2.05 33.42 -4.69
CA GLY A 63 -1.96 33.99 -6.04
C GLY A 63 -1.21 33.09 -7.03
N GLY A 64 -1.95 32.20 -7.70
CA GLY A 64 -1.42 31.36 -8.76
C GLY A 64 -2.41 30.31 -9.25
N LYS A 65 -3.68 30.68 -9.47
CA LYS A 65 -4.74 29.74 -9.91
C LYS A 65 -4.50 29.11 -11.29
N GLY A 66 -3.44 29.49 -12.02
CA GLY A 66 -3.24 29.09 -13.43
C GLY A 66 -2.09 28.12 -13.73
N GLU A 67 -1.19 27.82 -12.78
CA GLU A 67 0.00 26.98 -13.07
C GLU A 67 -0.07 25.54 -12.54
N GLU A 68 -1.00 25.24 -11.62
CA GLU A 68 -1.14 23.90 -11.02
C GLU A 68 -2.12 22.97 -11.75
N GLU A 69 -3.04 23.53 -12.56
CA GLU A 69 -3.97 22.74 -13.37
C GLU A 69 -3.20 22.07 -14.52
N GLY A 70 -3.16 20.72 -14.51
CA GLY A 70 -2.55 19.90 -15.56
C GLY A 70 -1.17 19.33 -15.23
N ARG A 71 -0.59 19.61 -14.06
CA ARG A 71 0.66 18.96 -13.64
C ARG A 71 0.40 17.51 -13.17
N PRO A 72 1.20 16.52 -13.58
CA PRO A 72 1.10 15.16 -13.07
C PRO A 72 1.21 15.13 -11.54
N ARG A 73 0.30 14.41 -10.91
CA ARG A 73 0.25 14.27 -9.46
C ARG A 73 -0.27 12.91 -9.06
N PHE A 74 0.16 12.43 -7.91
CA PHE A 74 -0.36 11.21 -7.30
C PHE A 74 -0.56 11.42 -5.80
N GLU A 75 -1.41 10.61 -5.19
CA GLU A 75 -1.60 10.59 -3.74
C GLU A 75 -0.74 9.51 -3.10
N VAL A 76 -0.29 9.76 -1.88
CA VAL A 76 0.46 8.82 -1.04
C VAL A 76 -0.32 8.61 0.24
N VAL A 77 -0.89 7.41 0.39
CA VAL A 77 -1.51 6.97 1.63
C VAL A 77 -0.39 6.60 2.61
N ARG A 78 -0.25 7.38 3.67
CA ARG A 78 0.81 7.29 4.69
C ARG A 78 0.54 6.16 5.68
N ASP A 79 0.38 4.96 5.15
CA ASP A 79 0.13 3.77 5.96
C ASP A 79 1.26 3.56 6.98
N ASP A 80 2.50 3.91 6.61
CA ASP A 80 3.68 3.95 7.46
C ASP A 80 3.46 4.63 8.82
N LEU A 81 2.58 5.63 8.90
CA LEU A 81 2.27 6.38 10.12
C LEU A 81 1.14 5.76 10.97
N LEU A 82 0.54 4.64 10.55
CA LEU A 82 -0.59 4.00 11.24
C LEU A 82 -0.24 3.53 12.66
N HIS A 83 0.99 3.06 12.88
CA HIS A 83 1.42 2.56 14.18
C HIS A 83 2.88 2.93 14.46
N PRO A 84 3.19 3.49 15.65
CA PRO A 84 4.49 4.09 15.94
C PRO A 84 5.67 3.10 15.91
N LEU A 85 5.42 1.80 16.12
CA LEU A 85 6.46 0.78 16.26
C LEU A 85 6.43 -0.33 15.21
N ALA A 86 5.27 -0.59 14.62
CA ALA A 86 5.06 -1.80 13.81
C ALA A 86 5.10 -1.52 12.30
N ASN A 87 5.19 -0.24 11.91
CA ASN A 87 4.89 0.27 10.58
C ASN A 87 3.46 -0.07 10.11
N GLY A 88 3.04 0.58 9.02
CA GLY A 88 1.69 0.50 8.48
C GLY A 88 1.20 -0.89 8.13
N ASN A 89 1.84 -1.50 7.15
CA ASN A 89 1.30 -2.70 6.53
C ASN A 89 1.21 -3.89 7.50
N LYS A 90 2.10 -3.99 8.49
CA LYS A 90 2.10 -5.06 9.48
C LYS A 90 1.06 -4.79 10.57
N ALA A 91 0.99 -3.56 11.08
CA ALA A 91 -0.06 -3.17 12.03
C ALA A 91 -1.45 -3.41 11.44
N ARG A 92 -1.65 -3.02 10.19
CA ARG A 92 -2.91 -3.20 9.46
C ARG A 92 -3.31 -4.67 9.33
N LYS A 93 -2.36 -5.57 9.08
CA LYS A 93 -2.64 -7.01 8.99
C LYS A 93 -2.91 -7.65 10.35
N LEU A 94 -2.28 -7.13 11.40
CA LEU A 94 -2.49 -7.57 12.77
C LEU A 94 -3.81 -7.03 13.36
N ASP A 95 -4.36 -5.98 12.76
CA ASP A 95 -5.57 -5.28 13.21
C ASP A 95 -6.77 -6.21 13.44
N ALA A 96 -7.08 -7.05 12.46
CA ALA A 96 -8.13 -8.08 12.59
C ALA A 96 -7.61 -9.39 13.22
N LEU A 97 -6.30 -9.67 13.11
CA LEU A 97 -5.73 -10.96 13.50
C LEU A 97 -5.60 -11.10 15.02
N LEU A 98 -5.07 -10.09 15.71
CA LEU A 98 -4.81 -10.17 17.14
C LEU A 98 -6.09 -10.33 17.97
N PRO A 99 -7.19 -9.60 17.71
CA PRO A 99 -8.46 -9.86 18.38
C PRO A 99 -8.99 -11.29 18.15
N LEU A 100 -8.84 -11.81 16.93
CA LEU A 100 -9.21 -13.20 16.62
C LEU A 100 -8.39 -14.22 17.42
N LEU A 101 -7.08 -14.03 17.50
CA LEU A 101 -6.19 -14.90 18.28
C LEU A 101 -6.52 -14.84 19.78
N ARG A 102 -6.78 -13.64 20.31
CA ARG A 102 -7.19 -13.43 21.70
C ARG A 102 -8.47 -14.18 22.04
N ARG A 103 -9.49 -14.13 21.16
CA ARG A 103 -10.74 -14.91 21.36
C ARG A 103 -10.53 -16.42 21.37
N ARG A 104 -9.49 -16.91 20.69
CA ARG A 104 -9.10 -18.33 20.70
C ARG A 104 -8.26 -18.72 21.90
N GLY A 105 -8.04 -17.80 22.84
CA GLY A 105 -7.23 -18.05 24.04
C GLY A 105 -5.73 -18.10 23.78
N ALA A 106 -5.26 -17.58 22.63
CA ALA A 106 -3.83 -17.50 22.38
C ALA A 106 -3.16 -16.53 23.36
N THR A 107 -2.08 -16.98 23.98
CA THR A 107 -1.25 -16.19 24.91
C THR A 107 -0.01 -15.61 24.22
N ASP A 108 0.46 -16.30 23.18
CA ASP A 108 1.72 -16.00 22.49
C ASP A 108 1.50 -15.95 20.97
N VAL A 109 2.19 -15.03 20.30
CA VAL A 109 2.15 -14.89 18.84
C VAL A 109 3.56 -15.04 18.29
N VAL A 110 3.80 -16.15 17.59
CA VAL A 110 5.05 -16.37 16.86
C VAL A 110 4.83 -15.96 15.41
N THR A 111 5.60 -15.00 14.93
CA THR A 111 5.55 -14.51 13.55
C THR A 111 6.90 -14.68 12.87
N CYS A 112 6.89 -14.86 11.55
CA CYS A 112 8.09 -14.85 10.70
C CYS A 112 7.85 -13.99 9.46
N GLY A 113 8.90 -13.72 8.68
CA GLY A 113 8.91 -12.77 7.55
C GLY A 113 8.04 -13.13 6.33
N GLY A 114 7.09 -14.06 6.43
CA GLY A 114 6.27 -14.49 5.28
C GLY A 114 4.96 -15.23 5.59
N CYS A 115 4.78 -15.75 6.81
CA CYS A 115 3.57 -16.48 7.20
C CYS A 115 2.59 -15.56 7.94
N GLN A 116 1.84 -14.75 7.19
CA GLN A 116 0.71 -13.98 7.72
C GLN A 116 -0.58 -14.72 7.36
N SER A 117 -1.56 -14.76 8.28
CA SER A 117 -2.89 -15.30 7.98
C SER A 117 -3.50 -14.47 6.85
N ALA A 118 -3.61 -15.09 5.66
CA ALA A 118 -4.13 -14.49 4.44
C ALA A 118 -5.42 -13.67 4.68
N HIS A 119 -6.32 -14.24 5.46
CA HIS A 119 -7.63 -13.68 5.73
C HIS A 119 -7.61 -12.47 6.65
N ALA A 120 -7.07 -12.60 7.88
CA ALA A 120 -7.08 -11.48 8.81
C ALA A 120 -6.25 -10.30 8.28
N ALA A 121 -5.19 -10.62 7.52
CA ALA A 121 -4.43 -9.65 6.77
C ALA A 121 -5.29 -8.94 5.70
N ALA A 122 -6.04 -9.69 4.88
CA ALA A 122 -6.93 -9.12 3.87
C ALA A 122 -8.04 -8.28 4.51
N THR A 123 -8.68 -8.72 5.59
CA THR A 123 -9.77 -7.97 6.26
C THR A 123 -9.31 -6.60 6.76
N GLY A 124 -8.12 -6.50 7.36
CA GLY A 124 -7.55 -5.19 7.76
C GLY A 124 -7.20 -4.28 6.58
N VAL A 125 -6.84 -4.86 5.43
CA VAL A 125 -6.61 -4.10 4.19
C VAL A 125 -7.93 -3.68 3.53
N ILE A 126 -8.96 -4.51 3.55
CA ILE A 126 -10.31 -4.15 3.06
C ILE A 126 -10.87 -2.98 3.89
N ARG A 127 -10.64 -2.96 5.21
CA ARG A 127 -10.97 -1.82 6.08
C ARG A 127 -10.29 -0.52 5.64
N LEU A 128 -9.06 -0.58 5.09
CA LEU A 128 -8.40 0.58 4.49
C LEU A 128 -9.13 1.06 3.24
N VAL A 129 -9.49 0.14 2.34
CA VAL A 129 -10.20 0.50 1.10
C VAL A 129 -11.54 1.16 1.42
N GLU A 130 -12.30 0.61 2.38
CA GLU A 130 -13.55 1.24 2.85
C GLU A 130 -13.29 2.65 3.42
N TYR A 131 -12.27 2.82 4.24
CA TYR A 131 -11.90 4.14 4.78
C TYR A 131 -11.57 5.13 3.66
N LEU A 132 -10.71 4.76 2.71
CA LEU A 132 -10.28 5.62 1.61
C LEU A 132 -11.45 5.99 0.70
N TYR A 133 -12.32 5.02 0.37
CA TYR A 133 -13.53 5.26 -0.41
C TYR A 133 -14.49 6.28 0.23
N ASN A 134 -14.51 6.37 1.56
CA ASN A 134 -15.35 7.33 2.28
C ASN A 134 -14.68 8.70 2.49
N LEU A 135 -13.44 8.91 2.04
CA LEU A 135 -12.81 10.23 2.09
C LEU A 135 -13.38 11.13 1.00
N SER A 136 -13.54 12.42 1.30
CA SER A 136 -14.06 13.40 0.34
C SER A 136 -13.17 13.58 -0.89
N SER A 137 -11.89 13.20 -0.82
CA SER A 137 -10.96 13.23 -1.93
C SER A 137 -11.15 12.08 -2.92
N PHE A 138 -11.91 11.04 -2.57
CA PHE A 138 -12.22 9.90 -3.43
C PHE A 138 -13.67 9.95 -3.85
N HIS A 139 -13.94 10.05 -5.15
CA HIS A 139 -15.31 10.08 -5.64
C HIS A 139 -15.83 8.67 -5.96
N LYS A 140 -17.13 8.45 -5.75
CA LYS A 140 -17.78 7.13 -5.85
C LYS A 140 -17.56 6.39 -7.18
N HIS A 141 -17.34 7.13 -8.26
CA HIS A 141 -17.16 6.59 -9.62
C HIS A 141 -15.81 6.97 -10.24
N GLU A 142 -14.86 7.41 -9.42
CA GLU A 142 -13.52 7.75 -9.89
C GLU A 142 -12.72 6.48 -10.20
N ASN A 143 -12.05 6.48 -11.35
CA ASN A 143 -11.06 5.45 -11.67
C ASN A 143 -9.81 5.73 -10.84
N VAL A 144 -9.50 4.81 -9.92
CA VAL A 144 -8.32 4.90 -9.05
C VAL A 144 -7.35 3.80 -9.42
N HIS A 145 -6.09 4.16 -9.59
CA HIS A 145 -4.99 3.23 -9.81
C HIS A 145 -4.12 3.18 -8.56
N VAL A 146 -4.30 2.11 -7.79
CA VAL A 146 -3.54 1.88 -6.56
C VAL A 146 -2.20 1.23 -6.89
N VAL A 147 -1.12 1.75 -6.33
CA VAL A 147 0.24 1.24 -6.49
C VAL A 147 0.78 0.82 -5.14
N VAL A 148 1.35 -0.38 -5.07
CA VAL A 148 1.93 -0.91 -3.82
C VAL A 148 3.14 -1.78 -4.11
N ASP A 149 4.11 -1.79 -3.20
CA ASP A 149 5.24 -2.71 -3.25
C ASP A 149 4.85 -4.09 -2.68
N ALA A 150 5.40 -5.17 -3.24
CA ALA A 150 5.00 -6.53 -2.87
C ALA A 150 6.18 -7.43 -2.50
N GLY A 151 6.36 -7.65 -1.19
CA GLY A 151 7.17 -8.77 -0.68
C GLY A 151 6.43 -10.11 -0.84
N THR A 152 5.32 -10.29 -0.14
CA THR A 152 4.50 -11.53 -0.15
C THR A 152 3.20 -11.43 -0.96
N GLY A 153 2.88 -10.24 -1.48
CA GLY A 153 1.65 -9.97 -2.24
C GLY A 153 0.37 -9.79 -1.42
N THR A 154 0.36 -10.11 -0.13
CA THR A 154 -0.87 -10.08 0.70
C THR A 154 -1.55 -8.70 0.76
N THR A 155 -0.77 -7.61 0.79
CA THR A 155 -1.34 -6.26 0.81
C THR A 155 -2.00 -5.94 -0.53
N ALA A 156 -1.34 -6.23 -1.65
CA ALA A 156 -1.90 -6.00 -2.98
C ALA A 156 -3.20 -6.77 -3.21
N VAL A 157 -3.22 -8.06 -2.88
CA VAL A 157 -4.42 -8.90 -3.02
C VAL A 157 -5.54 -8.42 -2.09
N GLY A 158 -5.23 -7.99 -0.87
CA GLY A 158 -6.20 -7.42 0.05
C GLY A 158 -6.83 -6.11 -0.47
N LEU A 159 -6.02 -5.25 -1.11
CA LEU A 159 -6.51 -4.00 -1.73
C LEU A 159 -7.44 -4.32 -2.90
N ALA A 160 -7.05 -5.26 -3.76
CA ALA A 160 -7.85 -5.66 -4.91
C ALA A 160 -9.16 -6.34 -4.49
N LEU A 161 -9.12 -7.25 -3.51
CA LEU A 161 -10.32 -7.84 -2.92
C LEU A 161 -11.23 -6.77 -2.30
N GLY A 162 -10.67 -5.77 -1.63
CA GLY A 162 -11.44 -4.66 -1.07
C GLY A 162 -12.16 -3.85 -2.14
N ALA A 163 -11.48 -3.52 -3.22
CA ALA A 163 -12.07 -2.83 -4.36
C ALA A 163 -13.22 -3.63 -4.98
N VAL A 164 -12.97 -4.93 -5.25
CA VAL A 164 -13.98 -5.83 -5.83
C VAL A 164 -15.20 -5.95 -4.92
N CYS A 165 -15.01 -6.22 -3.62
CA CYS A 165 -16.13 -6.45 -2.72
C CYS A 165 -16.95 -5.18 -2.43
N LEU A 166 -16.38 -4.00 -2.67
CA LEU A 166 -17.05 -2.70 -2.55
C LEU A 166 -17.60 -2.19 -3.89
N GLY A 167 -17.42 -2.94 -4.99
CA GLY A 167 -17.88 -2.55 -6.33
C GLY A 167 -17.15 -1.34 -6.90
N LEU A 168 -15.88 -1.13 -6.53
CA LEU A 168 -15.09 0.03 -6.94
C LEU A 168 -14.35 -0.23 -8.25
N HIS A 169 -14.24 0.81 -9.07
CA HIS A 169 -13.46 0.79 -10.33
C HIS A 169 -11.97 1.02 -10.06
N TRP A 170 -11.44 0.38 -9.01
CA TRP A 170 -10.05 0.55 -8.61
C TRP A 170 -9.21 -0.58 -9.19
N ARG A 171 -8.09 -0.21 -9.81
CA ARG A 171 -7.06 -1.15 -10.27
C ARG A 171 -5.92 -1.17 -9.27
N VAL A 172 -5.27 -2.33 -9.12
CA VAL A 172 -4.13 -2.48 -8.22
C VAL A 172 -2.94 -2.99 -9.00
N THR A 173 -1.86 -2.21 -9.02
CA THR A 173 -0.55 -2.63 -9.52
C THR A 173 0.39 -2.88 -8.36
N ALA A 174 1.04 -4.04 -8.40
CA ALA A 174 1.96 -4.48 -7.37
C ALA A 174 3.36 -4.69 -7.93
N VAL A 175 4.33 -3.94 -7.41
CA VAL A 175 5.73 -4.05 -7.82
C VAL A 175 6.38 -5.22 -7.09
N MET A 176 6.73 -6.27 -7.83
CA MET A 176 7.30 -7.52 -7.32
C MET A 176 8.72 -7.29 -6.79
N LEU A 177 8.99 -7.77 -5.57
CA LEU A 177 10.27 -7.49 -4.90
C LEU A 177 11.16 -8.72 -4.73
N ALA A 178 10.58 -9.90 -4.52
CA ALA A 178 11.28 -11.02 -3.90
C ALA A 178 11.22 -12.33 -4.67
N ASP A 179 10.18 -12.55 -5.47
CA ASP A 179 9.90 -13.83 -6.10
C ASP A 179 9.53 -13.67 -7.59
N THR A 180 9.25 -14.77 -8.27
CA THR A 180 8.87 -14.76 -9.70
C THR A 180 7.39 -14.43 -9.89
N LEU A 181 7.03 -13.97 -11.10
CA LEU A 181 5.64 -13.69 -11.47
C LEU A 181 4.71 -14.89 -11.24
N GLU A 182 5.18 -16.09 -11.56
CA GLU A 182 4.43 -17.34 -11.37
C GLU A 182 4.10 -17.54 -9.89
N ARG A 183 5.08 -17.34 -9.01
CA ARG A 183 4.88 -17.46 -7.55
C ARG A 183 3.91 -16.42 -7.01
N TYR A 184 3.97 -15.18 -7.49
CA TYR A 184 2.99 -14.16 -7.09
C TYR A 184 1.58 -14.51 -7.56
N LYS A 185 1.41 -15.02 -8.78
CA LYS A 185 0.12 -15.49 -9.31
C LYS A 185 -0.42 -16.69 -8.53
N GLU A 186 0.43 -17.67 -8.19
CA GLU A 186 0.06 -18.80 -7.34
C GLU A 186 -0.36 -18.33 -5.95
N ARG A 187 0.40 -17.40 -5.36
CA ARG A 187 0.10 -16.82 -4.06
C ARG A 187 -1.21 -16.06 -4.08
N GLU A 188 -1.45 -15.25 -5.11
CA GLU A 188 -2.71 -14.56 -5.33
C GLU A 188 -3.89 -15.54 -5.36
N LYS A 189 -3.81 -16.61 -6.19
CA LYS A 189 -4.85 -17.65 -6.25
C LYS A 189 -5.09 -18.29 -4.88
N SER A 190 -4.03 -18.60 -4.13
CA SER A 190 -4.14 -19.14 -2.77
C SER A 190 -4.82 -18.17 -1.82
N LEU A 191 -4.42 -16.89 -1.81
CA LEU A 191 -4.99 -15.85 -0.94
C LEU A 191 -6.48 -15.61 -1.24
N ILE A 192 -6.84 -15.56 -2.52
CA ILE A 192 -8.23 -15.44 -2.97
C ILE A 192 -9.03 -16.67 -2.56
N SER A 193 -8.50 -17.88 -2.76
CA SER A 193 -9.15 -19.13 -2.34
C SER A 193 -9.40 -19.18 -0.83
N ASP A 194 -8.41 -18.79 -0.03
CA ASP A 194 -8.55 -18.74 1.43
C ASP A 194 -9.56 -17.69 1.88
N PHE A 195 -9.59 -16.53 1.21
CA PHE A 195 -10.60 -15.51 1.46
C PHE A 195 -12.02 -16.00 1.09
N LYS A 196 -12.18 -16.66 -0.06
CA LYS A 196 -13.44 -17.26 -0.54
C LYS A 196 -14.00 -18.28 0.47
N LYS A 197 -13.17 -19.22 0.93
CA LYS A 197 -13.57 -20.26 1.90
C LYS A 197 -14.17 -19.66 3.17
N LEU A 198 -13.67 -18.52 3.61
CA LEU A 198 -14.09 -17.87 4.84
C LEU A 198 -15.33 -16.97 4.65
N CYS A 199 -15.56 -16.46 3.44
CA CYS A 199 -16.77 -15.71 3.11
C CYS A 199 -18.00 -16.61 2.85
N HIS A 200 -17.84 -17.95 2.82
CA HIS A 200 -18.89 -18.94 2.51
C HIS A 200 -19.65 -18.62 1.18
N ASN A 201 -20.87 -19.15 1.01
CA ASN A 201 -21.73 -19.00 -0.19
C ASN A 201 -22.03 -17.55 -0.62
N ASN A 202 -21.61 -16.54 0.17
CA ASN A 202 -21.92 -15.13 -0.07
C ASN A 202 -20.81 -14.41 -0.85
N TYR A 203 -19.71 -15.09 -1.19
CA TYR A 203 -18.68 -14.49 -2.05
C TYR A 203 -19.25 -14.04 -3.40
N HIS A 204 -20.16 -14.83 -3.99
CA HIS A 204 -20.88 -14.45 -5.21
C HIS A 204 -21.80 -13.23 -5.01
N GLU A 205 -22.37 -13.03 -3.81
CA GLU A 205 -23.16 -11.84 -3.49
C GLU A 205 -22.28 -10.58 -3.30
N MET A 206 -21.05 -10.75 -2.80
CA MET A 206 -20.12 -9.64 -2.53
C MET A 206 -19.35 -9.18 -3.77
N VAL A 207 -19.13 -10.07 -4.73
CA VAL A 207 -18.36 -9.79 -5.96
C VAL A 207 -19.26 -9.53 -7.18
N GLY A 208 -20.52 -9.97 -7.14
CA GLY A 208 -21.43 -9.92 -8.29
C GLY A 208 -21.02 -10.90 -9.39
N GLU A 209 -21.71 -10.84 -10.54
CA GLU A 209 -21.36 -11.60 -11.77
C GLU A 209 -20.08 -11.07 -12.47
N ASN A 210 -19.37 -10.13 -11.85
CA ASN A 210 -18.09 -9.66 -12.38
C ASN A 210 -17.12 -10.84 -12.35
N ASP A 211 -16.85 -11.38 -13.54
CA ASP A 211 -15.86 -12.42 -13.75
C ASP A 211 -14.54 -11.93 -13.15
N ILE A 212 -14.10 -12.59 -12.09
CA ILE A 212 -12.75 -12.37 -11.57
C ILE A 212 -11.86 -12.88 -12.68
N GLY A 213 -11.38 -11.97 -13.52
CA GLY A 213 -10.42 -12.29 -14.56
C GLY A 213 -9.22 -13.04 -13.97
N ASP A 214 -8.35 -13.57 -14.83
CA ASP A 214 -7.23 -14.44 -14.43
C ASP A 214 -6.34 -13.89 -13.29
N SER A 215 -6.33 -12.57 -13.07
CA SER A 215 -5.64 -11.89 -11.97
C SER A 215 -6.37 -10.61 -11.55
N LEU A 216 -6.48 -10.38 -10.23
CA LEU A 216 -7.01 -9.17 -9.61
C LEU A 216 -5.93 -8.08 -9.44
N VAL A 217 -4.66 -8.47 -9.53
CA VAL A 217 -3.51 -7.59 -9.31
C VAL A 217 -2.64 -7.58 -10.55
N GLU A 218 -2.34 -6.40 -11.07
CA GLU A 218 -1.34 -6.23 -12.10
C GLU A 218 0.06 -6.33 -11.48
N TRP A 219 0.69 -7.49 -11.63
CA TRP A 219 2.04 -7.74 -11.13
C TRP A 219 3.09 -7.22 -12.11
N VAL A 220 3.93 -6.31 -11.65
CA VAL A 220 4.99 -5.68 -12.48
C VAL A 220 6.37 -5.89 -11.85
N GLU A 221 7.39 -5.96 -12.69
CA GLU A 221 8.78 -5.98 -12.21
C GLU A 221 9.22 -4.59 -11.74
N ARG A 222 10.27 -4.55 -10.93
CA ARG A 222 10.97 -3.29 -10.64
C ARG A 222 11.53 -2.70 -11.92
N PHE A 223 11.54 -1.36 -12.03
CA PHE A 223 12.26 -0.64 -13.08
C PHE A 223 13.72 -1.07 -13.22
N SER A 224 14.36 -1.35 -12.08
CA SER A 224 15.71 -1.92 -12.03
C SER A 224 15.68 -3.32 -11.39
N PRO A 225 15.52 -4.39 -12.20
CA PRO A 225 15.48 -5.76 -11.71
C PRO A 225 16.73 -6.14 -10.93
N ARG A 226 16.54 -6.80 -9.78
CA ARG A 226 17.64 -7.24 -8.91
C ARG A 226 17.19 -8.31 -7.94
N ARG A 227 18.17 -8.99 -7.33
CA ARG A 227 17.90 -9.88 -6.19
C ARG A 227 17.40 -9.08 -4.99
N PHE A 228 16.41 -9.63 -4.31
CA PHE A 228 15.93 -9.09 -3.04
C PHE A 228 17.07 -8.93 -2.03
N GLY A 229 17.05 -7.85 -1.26
CA GLY A 229 18.14 -7.46 -0.35
C GLY A 229 19.24 -6.59 -0.97
N LYS A 230 19.36 -6.53 -2.30
CA LYS A 230 20.37 -5.69 -2.97
C LYS A 230 19.87 -4.24 -3.10
N VAL A 231 20.72 -3.29 -2.73
CA VAL A 231 20.56 -1.86 -3.02
C VAL A 231 21.50 -1.50 -4.18
N LEU A 232 20.99 -0.81 -5.18
CA LEU A 232 21.76 -0.33 -6.34
C LEU A 232 22.33 1.06 -6.07
N ASN A 233 23.38 1.40 -6.84
CA ASN A 233 24.01 2.71 -6.76
C ASN A 233 22.98 3.81 -7.10
N GLY A 234 22.98 4.88 -6.32
CA GLY A 234 22.07 6.02 -6.50
C GLY A 234 20.72 5.90 -5.78
N GLU A 235 20.24 4.71 -5.42
CA GLU A 235 18.92 4.55 -4.82
C GLU A 235 18.78 5.21 -3.45
N ILE A 236 19.83 5.13 -2.61
CA ILE A 236 19.84 5.82 -1.31
C ILE A 236 19.85 7.34 -1.52
N ALA A 237 20.60 7.83 -2.51
CA ALA A 237 20.66 9.26 -2.83
C ALA A 237 19.29 9.76 -3.33
N LEU A 238 18.60 8.96 -4.14
CA LEU A 238 17.24 9.24 -4.60
C LEU A 238 16.23 9.25 -3.44
N CYS A 239 16.26 8.24 -2.57
CA CYS A 239 15.42 8.23 -1.36
C CYS A 239 15.64 9.49 -0.51
N ARG A 240 16.91 9.91 -0.35
CA ARG A 240 17.27 11.14 0.36
C ARG A 240 16.73 12.39 -0.35
N GLN A 241 16.85 12.48 -1.67
CA GLN A 241 16.29 13.59 -2.44
C GLN A 241 14.77 13.68 -2.27
N ILE A 242 14.05 12.57 -2.40
CA ILE A 242 12.60 12.51 -2.21
C ILE A 242 12.23 12.97 -0.80
N ALA A 243 12.95 12.49 0.22
CA ALA A 243 12.73 12.89 1.60
C ALA A 243 12.95 14.40 1.81
N GLN A 244 14.02 14.97 1.24
CA GLN A 244 14.30 16.41 1.31
C GLN A 244 13.22 17.25 0.61
N GLN A 245 12.69 16.77 -0.51
CA GLN A 245 11.69 17.49 -1.31
C GLN A 245 10.27 17.39 -0.76
N THR A 246 9.93 16.27 -0.13
CA THR A 246 8.52 15.94 0.21
C THR A 246 8.27 15.72 1.70
N GLY A 247 9.33 15.53 2.50
CA GLY A 247 9.25 15.09 3.89
C GLY A 247 8.83 13.61 4.05
N ILE A 248 8.79 12.84 2.95
CA ILE A 248 8.41 11.42 2.97
C ILE A 248 9.67 10.55 2.88
N LEU A 249 9.86 9.69 3.88
CA LEU A 249 11.01 8.79 3.95
C LEU A 249 10.70 7.46 3.25
N LEU A 250 11.30 7.27 2.07
CA LEU A 250 11.28 5.99 1.36
C LEU A 250 12.53 5.17 1.66
N ASP A 251 12.38 3.85 1.60
CA ASP A 251 13.47 2.91 1.65
C ASP A 251 13.73 2.28 0.26
N PRO A 252 15.00 2.01 -0.09
CA PRO A 252 15.33 1.41 -1.39
C PRO A 252 14.88 -0.05 -1.51
N MET A 253 14.54 -0.72 -0.42
CA MET A 253 14.21 -2.15 -0.41
C MET A 253 12.75 -2.45 -0.76
N TYR A 254 11.85 -1.51 -0.50
CA TYR A 254 10.41 -1.70 -0.62
C TYR A 254 9.77 -0.49 -1.28
N THR A 255 9.66 0.62 -0.55
CA THR A 255 8.77 1.73 -0.91
C THR A 255 9.27 2.58 -2.08
N LEU A 256 10.57 2.60 -2.36
CA LEU A 256 11.10 3.25 -3.57
C LEU A 256 10.49 2.66 -4.86
N ALA A 257 10.30 1.34 -4.90
CA ALA A 257 9.75 0.67 -6.08
C ALA A 257 8.31 1.11 -6.38
N GLY A 258 7.49 1.24 -5.33
CA GLY A 258 6.13 1.75 -5.44
C GLY A 258 6.09 3.23 -5.84
N TRP A 259 7.06 4.03 -5.39
CA TRP A 259 7.18 5.43 -5.79
C TRP A 259 7.49 5.58 -7.27
N GLU A 260 8.50 4.85 -7.79
CA GLU A 260 8.85 4.88 -9.20
C GLU A 260 7.67 4.49 -10.10
N GLN A 261 6.92 3.45 -9.72
CA GLN A 261 5.72 3.03 -10.44
C GLN A 261 4.58 4.05 -10.37
N ALA A 262 4.39 4.72 -9.24
CA ALA A 262 3.39 5.78 -9.12
C ALA A 262 3.75 7.00 -9.99
N VAL A 263 5.03 7.35 -10.07
CA VAL A 263 5.53 8.41 -10.95
C VAL A 263 5.29 8.06 -12.41
N ASP A 264 5.65 6.86 -12.85
CA ASP A 264 5.43 6.40 -14.22
C ASP A 264 3.95 6.45 -14.63
N LEU A 265 3.06 5.88 -13.79
CA LEU A 265 1.63 5.87 -14.07
C LEU A 265 1.01 7.27 -14.11
N CYS A 266 1.40 8.17 -13.19
CA CYS A 266 0.82 9.51 -13.15
C CYS A 266 1.29 10.40 -14.30
N VAL A 267 2.49 10.14 -14.84
CA VAL A 267 3.02 10.84 -16.02
C VAL A 267 2.43 10.27 -17.30
N GLY A 268 2.17 8.95 -17.35
CA GLY A 268 1.64 8.26 -18.52
C GLY A 268 0.14 8.43 -18.77
N ASP A 269 -0.69 8.52 -17.72
CA ASP A 269 -2.15 8.70 -17.83
C ASP A 269 -2.67 9.80 -16.90
N SER A 270 -3.01 10.95 -17.48
CA SER A 270 -3.50 12.11 -16.73
C SER A 270 -4.96 12.00 -16.28
N ARG A 271 -5.71 10.98 -16.72
CA ARG A 271 -7.15 10.84 -16.42
C ARG A 271 -7.44 9.95 -15.22
N THR A 272 -6.49 9.10 -14.84
CA THR A 272 -6.67 8.14 -13.74
C THR A 272 -6.02 8.67 -12.47
N LYS A 273 -6.74 8.60 -11.35
CA LYS A 273 -6.21 9.02 -10.06
C LYS A 273 -5.22 7.98 -9.54
N VAL A 274 -3.93 8.31 -9.50
CA VAL A 274 -2.89 7.40 -8.99
C VAL A 274 -2.73 7.54 -7.47
N VAL A 275 -2.72 6.41 -6.75
CA VAL A 275 -2.63 6.34 -5.29
C VAL A 275 -1.59 5.32 -4.87
N MET A 276 -0.46 5.78 -4.35
CA MET A 276 0.58 4.93 -3.77
C MET A 276 0.24 4.59 -2.30
N ILE A 277 0.35 3.32 -1.92
CA ILE A 277 0.30 2.91 -0.52
C ILE A 277 1.73 2.89 0.05
N HIS A 278 2.05 3.82 0.95
CA HIS A 278 3.35 3.85 1.62
C HIS A 278 3.38 2.80 2.75
N THR A 279 3.81 1.59 2.44
CA THR A 279 3.69 0.43 3.35
C THR A 279 4.62 0.48 4.58
N GLY A 280 5.65 1.33 4.56
CA GLY A 280 6.59 1.51 5.67
C GLY A 280 8.05 1.41 5.22
N GLY A 281 8.80 0.50 5.84
CA GLY A 281 10.22 0.25 5.51
C GLY A 281 11.23 0.99 6.37
N THR A 282 10.80 2.00 7.13
CA THR A 282 11.64 2.87 7.96
C THR A 282 12.48 2.13 9.01
N LEU A 283 11.97 1.04 9.58
CA LEU A 283 12.71 0.19 10.54
C LEU A 283 13.98 -0.42 9.92
N GLY A 284 14.04 -0.56 8.60
CA GLY A 284 15.22 -1.04 7.88
C GLY A 284 16.38 -0.04 7.83
N PHE A 285 16.15 1.24 8.16
CA PHE A 285 17.18 2.27 8.03
C PHE A 285 18.37 2.06 8.94
N CYS A 286 18.20 1.47 10.14
CA CYS A 286 19.34 1.18 11.01
C CYS A 286 20.33 0.22 10.34
N GLY A 287 19.82 -0.83 9.68
CA GLY A 287 20.65 -1.76 8.93
C GLY A 287 21.26 -1.14 7.67
N LEU A 288 20.51 -0.28 6.98
CA LEU A 288 21.04 0.48 5.83
C LEU A 288 22.15 1.44 6.24
N ALA A 289 21.98 2.17 7.34
CA ALA A 289 22.98 3.11 7.87
C ALA A 289 24.26 2.40 8.30
N GLN A 290 24.16 1.21 8.90
CA GLN A 290 25.34 0.39 9.22
C GLN A 290 26.08 -0.09 7.96
N ARG A 291 25.33 -0.50 6.92
CA ARG A 291 25.93 -1.06 5.70
C ARG A 291 26.44 0.00 4.72
N TYR A 292 25.80 1.16 4.68
CA TYR A 292 26.03 2.24 3.71
C TYR A 292 26.34 3.55 4.42
N SER A 293 27.21 3.51 5.43
CA SER A 293 27.48 4.62 6.36
C SER A 293 27.76 5.96 5.68
N SER A 294 28.52 5.96 4.57
CA SER A 294 28.86 7.17 3.81
C SER A 294 27.65 7.96 3.29
N HIS A 295 26.48 7.32 3.15
CA HIS A 295 25.26 7.99 2.72
C HIS A 295 24.44 8.60 3.88
N PHE A 296 24.77 8.23 5.13
CA PHE A 296 24.05 8.63 6.34
C PHE A 296 24.87 9.53 7.26
N THR A 297 26.16 9.72 6.98
CA THR A 297 27.00 10.73 7.61
C THR A 297 26.92 12.04 6.84
N SER A 298 26.77 13.17 7.52
CA SER A 298 27.08 14.47 6.93
C SER A 298 28.59 14.54 6.71
N ASP A 299 29.03 14.93 5.51
CA ASP A 299 30.42 15.33 5.27
C ASP A 299 30.72 16.63 6.04
N GLU A 300 30.74 16.58 7.36
CA GLU A 300 31.49 17.51 8.19
C GLU A 300 32.85 16.89 8.44
N GLN A 301 33.67 16.86 7.38
CA GLN A 301 35.11 16.92 7.53
C GLN A 301 35.50 18.40 7.45
N THR A 302 35.52 19.05 8.61
CA THR A 302 36.38 20.22 8.88
C THR A 302 37.85 19.85 8.70
#